data_AF-A0A410FSK1-F1
#
_entry.id   AF-A0A410FSK1-F1
#
_cell.length_a   1.000
_cell.length_b   1.000
_cell.length_c   1.000
_cell.angle_alpha   90.00
_cell.angle_beta   90.00
_cell.angle_gamma   90.00
#
_symmetry.space_group_name_H-M   'P 1'
#
loop_
_entity.id
_entity.type
_entity.pdbx_description
1 polymer ?
#
loop_
_entity_poly.entity_id
_entity_poly.type
_entity_poly.pdbx_seq_one_letter_code
_entity_poly.pdbx_strand_id
1 'polypeptide(L)'
;MSQIKRVEIHVRTAHVPGRRPDGDLYVGVGGREFVVSLKREDFPPDRVLVYAFGENPSPTKHAGENDPSAQRLTTDTLRDYPVYVRYEPDGKKDNWCVEDLRIVADGRGGDERRFRAAILGTTEGREAPQIWLGKRFGKMICLAEEAAG
;
A
#
# COMPACT_ATOMS: atom_id res chain seq x y z
N MET A 1 -11.49 12.22 -14.75
CA MET A 1 -12.26 12.15 -13.50
C MET A 1 -13.32 11.06 -13.53
N SER A 2 -13.17 10.09 -12.64
CA SER A 2 -14.21 9.15 -12.24
C SER A 2 -14.17 8.97 -10.71
N GLN A 3 -15.28 8.58 -10.07
CA GLN A 3 -15.27 8.27 -8.63
C GLN A 3 -14.49 6.96 -8.41
N ILE A 4 -13.57 6.94 -7.44
CA ILE A 4 -12.87 5.73 -7.03
C ILE A 4 -13.86 4.81 -6.28
N LYS A 5 -13.94 3.54 -6.69
CA LYS A 5 -14.78 2.51 -6.07
C LYS A 5 -13.98 1.44 -5.32
N ARG A 6 -12.71 1.23 -5.68
CA ARG A 6 -11.83 0.23 -5.10
C ARG A 6 -10.40 0.77 -5.06
N VAL A 7 -9.69 0.42 -4.00
CA VAL A 7 -8.24 0.63 -3.87
C VAL A 7 -7.65 -0.71 -3.49
N GLU A 8 -6.67 -1.16 -4.24
CA GLU A 8 -5.95 -2.41 -4.01
C GLU A 8 -4.47 -2.09 -3.81
N ILE A 9 -3.85 -2.70 -2.79
CA ILE A 9 -2.41 -2.57 -2.54
C ILE A 9 -1.75 -3.94 -2.62
N HIS A 10 -0.66 -4.00 -3.40
CA HIS A 10 0.24 -5.13 -3.56
C HIS A 10 1.52 -4.86 -2.79
N VAL A 11 1.90 -5.77 -1.90
CA VAL A 11 3.00 -5.58 -0.96
C VAL A 11 3.93 -6.79 -0.94
N ARG A 12 5.23 -6.59 -1.15
CA ARG A 12 6.25 -7.60 -0.88
C ARG A 12 7.16 -7.16 0.25
N THR A 13 7.29 -8.03 1.26
CA THR A 13 8.14 -7.82 2.44
C THR A 13 9.38 -8.69 2.35
N ALA A 14 10.54 -8.12 2.63
CA ALA A 14 11.81 -8.83 2.54
C ALA A 14 11.89 -9.93 3.60
N HIS A 15 12.40 -11.11 3.20
CA HIS A 15 12.69 -12.16 4.15
C HIS A 15 13.96 -11.83 4.95
N VAL A 16 13.80 -11.25 6.14
CA VAL A 16 14.91 -10.95 7.05
C VAL A 16 14.83 -11.85 8.29
N PRO A 17 15.77 -12.80 8.49
CA PRO A 17 15.74 -13.74 9.60
C PRO A 17 15.56 -13.08 10.97
N GLY A 18 14.64 -13.61 11.77
CA GLY A 18 14.33 -13.12 13.11
C GLY A 18 13.58 -11.77 13.16
N ARG A 19 13.27 -11.14 12.03
CA ARG A 19 12.44 -9.92 11.96
C ARG A 19 11.08 -10.23 11.37
N ARG A 20 10.04 -9.66 11.97
CA ARG A 20 8.66 -9.64 11.49
C ARG A 20 8.11 -8.25 11.82
N PRO A 21 7.50 -7.52 10.86
CA PRO A 21 6.82 -6.27 11.18
C PRO A 21 5.60 -6.55 12.07
N ASP A 22 5.25 -5.58 12.91
CA ASP A 22 4.11 -5.61 13.83
C ASP A 22 3.64 -4.15 14.00
N GLY A 23 2.41 -3.86 13.59
CA GLY A 23 1.86 -2.51 13.47
C GLY A 23 0.96 -2.34 12.24
N ASP A 24 0.42 -1.13 12.06
CA ASP A 24 -0.56 -0.84 11.01
C ASP A 24 0.08 -0.27 9.74
N LEU A 25 -0.51 -0.60 8.58
CA LEU A 25 -0.17 -0.04 7.28
C LEU A 25 -1.27 0.91 6.80
N TYR A 26 -0.88 2.07 6.33
CA TYR A 26 -1.76 3.12 5.88
C TYR A 26 -1.49 3.40 4.39
N VAL A 27 -2.54 3.38 3.59
CA VAL A 27 -2.49 3.55 2.13
C VAL A 27 -3.04 4.94 1.81
N GLY A 28 -2.15 5.87 1.53
CA GLY A 28 -2.44 7.26 1.20
C GLY A 28 -2.91 7.40 -0.25
N VAL A 29 -4.18 7.75 -0.46
CA VAL A 29 -4.84 7.87 -1.77
C VAL A 29 -5.84 9.03 -1.73
N GLY A 30 -5.70 9.98 -2.67
CA GLY A 30 -6.63 11.11 -2.80
C GLY A 30 -6.72 12.03 -1.58
N GLY A 31 -5.63 12.16 -0.82
CA GLY A 31 -5.57 13.03 0.36
C GLY A 31 -6.02 12.39 1.69
N ARG A 32 -6.39 11.11 1.72
CA ARG A 32 -6.62 10.35 2.97
C ARG A 32 -5.84 9.05 3.02
N GLU A 33 -5.73 8.49 4.23
CA GLU A 33 -5.12 7.18 4.45
C GLU A 33 -6.17 6.10 4.72
N PHE A 34 -6.06 4.94 4.08
CA PHE A 34 -6.85 3.72 4.33
C PHE A 34 -6.04 2.71 5.14
N VAL A 35 -6.57 2.18 6.25
CA VAL A 35 -5.78 1.32 7.16
C VAL A 35 -5.93 -0.17 6.87
N VAL A 36 -4.82 -0.84 6.58
CA VAL A 36 -4.65 -2.29 6.68
C VAL A 36 -3.98 -2.59 8.00
N SER A 37 -4.67 -3.32 8.88
CA SER A 37 -4.06 -3.81 10.11
C SER A 37 -3.29 -5.09 9.81
N LEU A 38 -1.97 -4.97 9.71
CA LEU A 38 -1.07 -6.07 9.36
C LEU A 38 -0.95 -7.00 10.56
N LYS A 39 -1.22 -8.28 10.37
CA LYS A 39 -0.92 -9.29 11.39
C LYS A 39 0.42 -9.94 11.12
N ARG A 40 1.05 -10.43 12.19
CA ARG A 40 2.30 -11.20 12.15
C ARG A 40 2.23 -12.44 11.25
N GLU A 41 1.05 -13.02 11.10
CA GLU A 41 0.77 -14.18 10.23
C GLU A 41 0.70 -13.80 8.75
N ASP A 42 0.42 -12.53 8.43
CA ASP A 42 0.20 -12.07 7.06
C ASP A 42 1.50 -12.04 6.24
N PHE A 43 2.68 -12.20 6.86
CA PHE A 43 3.98 -12.16 6.18
C PHE A 43 4.67 -13.53 6.08
N PRO A 44 4.16 -14.49 5.28
CA PRO A 44 4.96 -15.60 4.82
C PRO A 44 6.07 -15.09 3.88
N PRO A 45 7.28 -15.67 3.92
CA PRO A 45 8.32 -15.32 2.96
C PRO A 45 7.85 -15.55 1.52
N ASP A 46 8.41 -14.76 0.61
CA ASP A 46 8.27 -14.88 -0.85
C ASP A 46 6.85 -14.70 -1.42
N ARG A 47 5.89 -14.18 -0.64
CA ARG A 47 4.55 -13.83 -1.15
C ARG A 47 4.34 -12.33 -1.33
N VAL A 48 3.56 -12.00 -2.36
CA VAL A 48 2.91 -10.69 -2.48
C VAL A 48 1.59 -10.77 -1.72
N LEU A 49 1.36 -9.79 -0.86
CA LEU A 49 0.10 -9.60 -0.13
C LEU A 49 -0.76 -8.62 -0.89
N VAL A 50 -2.05 -8.95 -1.03
CA VAL A 50 -3.03 -8.13 -1.74
C VAL A 50 -4.13 -7.77 -0.74
N TYR A 51 -4.32 -6.47 -0.51
CA TYR A 51 -5.42 -5.96 0.32
C TYR A 51 -6.28 -5.03 -0.52
N ALA A 52 -7.60 -5.27 -0.51
CA ALA A 52 -8.56 -4.50 -1.30
C ALA A 52 -9.59 -3.80 -0.40
N PHE A 53 -9.82 -2.53 -0.69
CA PHE A 53 -10.84 -1.68 -0.09
C PHE A 53 -11.98 -1.44 -1.09
N GLY A 54 -13.22 -1.28 -0.60
CA GLY A 54 -14.40 -1.11 -1.46
C GLY A 54 -14.97 -2.40 -2.06
N GLU A 55 -14.53 -3.57 -1.57
CA GLU A 55 -15.17 -4.86 -1.83
C GLU A 55 -16.30 -5.14 -0.84
N ASN A 56 -17.28 -5.97 -1.25
CA ASN A 56 -18.34 -6.48 -0.39
C ASN A 56 -18.47 -8.01 -0.56
N PRO A 57 -18.22 -8.82 0.49
CA PRO A 57 -17.74 -8.42 1.82
C PRO A 57 -16.31 -7.86 1.74
N SER A 58 -16.00 -6.86 2.58
CA SER A 58 -14.64 -6.31 2.63
C SER A 58 -13.68 -7.29 3.31
N PRO A 59 -12.48 -7.53 2.76
CA PRO A 59 -11.43 -8.30 3.43
C PRO A 59 -10.70 -7.50 4.52
N THR A 60 -10.98 -6.20 4.68
CA THR A 60 -10.29 -5.29 5.62
C THR A 60 -11.13 -4.95 6.85
N LYS A 61 -10.47 -4.62 7.97
CA LYS A 61 -11.14 -4.07 9.16
C LYS A 61 -11.71 -2.68 8.86
N HIS A 62 -12.72 -2.26 9.64
CA HIS A 62 -13.35 -0.94 9.54
C HIS A 62 -13.93 -0.67 8.13
N ALA A 63 -14.66 -1.65 7.59
CA ALA A 63 -15.09 -1.66 6.20
C ALA A 63 -15.90 -0.41 5.79
N GLY A 64 -16.68 0.19 6.68
CA GLY A 64 -17.44 1.41 6.39
C GLY A 64 -16.56 2.66 6.36
N GLU A 65 -15.59 2.76 7.27
CA GLU A 65 -14.66 3.88 7.38
C GLU A 65 -13.51 3.78 6.35
N ASN A 66 -13.20 2.57 5.89
CA ASN A 66 -12.20 2.27 4.86
C ASN A 66 -12.80 2.02 3.46
N ASP A 67 -14.10 2.24 3.23
CA ASP A 67 -14.67 2.17 1.88
C ASP A 67 -14.31 3.44 1.08
N PRO A 68 -13.54 3.37 -0.03
CA PRO A 68 -13.25 4.52 -0.88
C PRO A 68 -14.50 5.04 -1.61
N SER A 69 -15.50 4.18 -1.87
CA SER A 69 -16.74 4.53 -2.57
C SER A 69 -17.71 5.34 -1.71
N ALA A 70 -17.60 5.23 -0.38
CA ALA A 70 -18.27 6.09 0.59
C ALA A 70 -17.64 7.50 0.68
N GLN A 71 -16.45 7.69 0.12
CA GLN A 71 -15.73 8.96 0.10
C GLN A 71 -15.89 9.69 -1.23
N ARG A 72 -15.59 11.00 -1.24
CA ARG A 72 -15.60 11.85 -2.45
C ARG A 72 -14.26 11.82 -3.20
N LEU A 73 -13.62 10.65 -3.30
CA LEU A 73 -12.35 10.49 -4.00
C LEU A 73 -12.58 10.26 -5.49
N THR A 74 -11.73 10.88 -6.31
CA THR A 74 -11.77 10.72 -7.77
C THR A 74 -10.39 10.47 -8.35
N THR A 75 -10.31 9.93 -9.56
CA THR A 75 -9.02 9.69 -10.24
C THR A 75 -8.19 10.96 -10.44
N ASP A 76 -8.81 12.13 -10.47
CA ASP A 76 -8.09 13.42 -10.53
C ASP A 76 -7.43 13.75 -9.18
N THR A 77 -8.06 13.41 -8.04
CA THR A 77 -7.43 13.57 -6.70
C THR A 77 -6.14 12.76 -6.52
N LEU A 78 -5.89 11.76 -7.37
CA LEU A 78 -4.64 10.99 -7.37
C LEU A 78 -3.47 11.72 -8.01
N ARG A 79 -3.74 12.83 -8.70
CA ARG A 79 -2.75 13.75 -9.28
C ARG A 79 -2.49 14.93 -8.37
N ASP A 80 -3.54 15.41 -7.68
CA ASP A 80 -3.47 16.55 -6.78
C ASP A 80 -2.81 16.21 -5.43
N TYR A 81 -2.94 14.96 -4.97
CA TYR A 81 -2.42 14.50 -3.68
C TYR A 81 -1.44 13.34 -3.87
N PRO A 82 -0.37 13.25 -3.05
CA PRO A 82 0.59 12.16 -3.16
C PRO A 82 -0.08 10.80 -2.88
N VAL A 83 0.21 9.82 -3.72
CA VAL A 83 -0.06 8.41 -3.43
C VAL A 83 1.12 7.85 -2.66
N TYR A 84 0.88 7.25 -1.50
CA TYR A 84 1.95 6.76 -0.62
C TYR A 84 1.49 5.59 0.25
N VAL A 85 2.47 4.94 0.87
CA VAL A 85 2.27 3.96 1.93
C VAL A 85 2.99 4.44 3.18
N ARG A 86 2.30 4.48 4.32
CA ARG A 86 2.87 4.80 5.64
C ARG A 86 2.75 3.60 6.57
N TYR A 87 3.82 3.26 7.26
CA TYR A 87 3.86 2.21 8.28
C TYR A 87 3.91 2.83 9.68
N GLU A 88 2.98 2.42 10.54
CA GLU A 88 2.94 2.79 11.96
C GLU A 88 3.32 1.58 12.83
N PRO A 89 4.60 1.45 13.22
CA PRO A 89 5.06 0.35 14.07
C PRO A 89 4.57 0.46 15.51
N ASP A 90 4.31 -0.68 16.15
CA ASP A 90 3.88 -0.71 17.56
C ASP A 90 5.02 -0.33 18.52
N GLY A 91 6.24 -0.81 18.29
CA GLY A 91 7.39 -0.59 19.15
C GLY A 91 8.62 0.00 18.44
N LYS A 92 9.71 0.14 19.19
CA LYS A 92 10.98 0.75 18.70
C LYS A 92 11.87 -0.21 17.90
N LYS A 93 11.49 -1.49 17.81
CA LYS A 93 12.26 -2.54 17.12
C LYS A 93 11.55 -3.09 15.89
N ASP A 94 10.27 -2.76 15.73
CA ASP A 94 9.36 -3.30 14.71
C ASP A 94 9.59 -2.54 13.42
N ASN A 95 10.74 -2.81 12.83
CA ASN A 95 11.14 -2.26 11.54
C ASN A 95 10.67 -3.20 10.45
N TRP A 96 10.12 -2.62 9.39
CA TRP A 96 9.61 -3.34 8.24
C TRP A 96 10.53 -3.12 7.05
N CYS A 97 10.90 -4.20 6.34
CA CYS A 97 11.74 -4.13 5.15
C CYS A 97 10.90 -4.48 3.91
N VAL A 98 10.87 -3.57 2.95
CA VAL A 98 9.94 -3.60 1.81
C VAL A 98 10.73 -3.81 0.52
N GLU A 99 10.24 -4.68 -0.37
CA GLU A 99 10.91 -5.03 -1.64
C GLU A 99 10.13 -4.58 -2.89
N ASP A 100 8.80 -4.56 -2.83
CA ASP A 100 7.94 -4.04 -3.91
C ASP A 100 6.65 -3.50 -3.29
N LEU A 101 6.15 -2.40 -3.85
CA LEU A 101 4.89 -1.76 -3.48
C LEU A 101 4.19 -1.22 -4.72
N ARG A 102 2.94 -1.64 -4.91
CA ARG A 102 2.06 -1.12 -5.95
C ARG A 102 0.68 -0.84 -5.39
N ILE A 103 0.04 0.20 -5.89
CA ILE A 103 -1.36 0.53 -5.60
C ILE A 103 -2.12 0.60 -6.92
N VAL A 104 -3.29 -0.01 -6.97
CA VAL A 104 -4.25 0.11 -8.07
C VAL A 104 -5.50 0.79 -7.52
N ALA A 105 -5.94 1.86 -8.16
CA ALA A 105 -7.16 2.58 -7.80
C ALA A 105 -8.15 2.52 -8.96
N ASP A 106 -9.29 1.87 -8.74
CA ASP A 106 -10.30 1.66 -9.77
C ASP A 106 -11.34 2.78 -9.76
N GLY A 107 -11.41 3.53 -10.85
CA GLY A 107 -12.52 4.41 -11.16
C GLY A 107 -13.79 3.69 -11.61
N ARG A 108 -14.94 4.36 -11.47
CA ARG A 108 -16.16 3.99 -12.21
C ARG A 108 -15.88 4.07 -13.73
N GLY A 109 -16.43 3.11 -14.49
CA GLY A 109 -16.28 3.07 -15.94
C GLY A 109 -14.94 2.52 -16.46
N GLY A 110 -14.07 2.00 -15.58
CA GLY A 110 -12.80 1.37 -15.99
C GLY A 110 -11.60 2.32 -16.08
N ASP A 111 -11.71 3.54 -15.55
CA ASP A 111 -10.61 4.49 -15.36
C ASP A 111 -9.72 4.03 -14.19
N GLU A 112 -8.93 2.98 -14.45
CA GLU A 112 -7.95 2.39 -13.54
C GLU A 112 -6.68 3.24 -13.49
N ARG A 113 -6.08 3.38 -12.30
CA ARG A 113 -4.82 4.09 -12.07
C ARG A 113 -3.85 3.22 -11.29
N ARG A 114 -2.65 3.04 -11.80
CA ARG A 114 -1.60 2.22 -11.17
C ARG A 114 -0.48 3.11 -10.66
N PHE A 115 0.02 2.78 -9.48
CA PHE A 115 1.12 3.49 -8.83
C PHE A 115 2.15 2.50 -8.32
N ARG A 116 3.43 2.84 -8.43
CA ARG A 116 4.53 1.99 -7.96
C ARG A 116 5.61 2.79 -7.26
N ALA A 117 6.20 2.20 -6.22
CA ALA A 117 7.38 2.75 -5.57
C ALA A 117 8.61 2.58 -6.49
N ALA A 118 8.90 3.57 -7.34
CA ALA A 118 10.00 3.52 -8.30
C ALA A 118 11.41 3.38 -7.66
N ILE A 119 11.52 3.65 -6.36
CA ILE A 119 12.73 3.45 -5.54
C ILE A 119 12.92 1.99 -5.08
N LEU A 120 11.94 1.11 -5.34
CA LEU A 120 12.00 -0.33 -5.08
C LEU A 120 12.22 -1.10 -6.40
N GLY A 121 12.93 -2.23 -6.32
CA GLY A 121 13.30 -3.00 -7.49
C GLY A 121 12.11 -3.67 -8.19
N THR A 122 12.20 -3.85 -9.51
CA THR A 122 11.35 -4.83 -10.20
C THR A 122 11.77 -6.23 -9.79
N THR A 123 10.84 -7.19 -9.85
CA THR A 123 10.99 -8.55 -9.33
C THR A 123 12.07 -9.43 -10.00
N GLU A 124 12.88 -8.88 -10.90
CA GLU A 124 13.80 -9.62 -11.78
C GLU A 124 15.26 -9.35 -11.42
N GLY A 125 15.70 -9.85 -10.26
CA GLY A 125 17.10 -9.80 -9.86
C GLY A 125 17.32 -9.96 -8.35
N ARG A 126 18.47 -10.53 -7.97
CA ARG A 126 18.85 -10.77 -6.55
C ARG A 126 19.34 -9.52 -5.80
N GLU A 127 19.23 -8.33 -6.40
CA GLU A 127 19.68 -7.05 -5.83
C GLU A 127 18.63 -5.93 -5.99
N ALA A 128 17.34 -6.29 -5.94
CA ALA A 128 16.26 -5.30 -5.86
C ALA A 128 16.47 -4.39 -4.62
N PRO A 129 16.53 -3.05 -4.76
CA PRO A 129 16.70 -2.17 -3.61
C PRO A 129 15.54 -2.33 -2.63
N GLN A 130 15.89 -2.55 -1.37
CA GLN A 130 14.95 -2.72 -0.25
C GLN A 130 14.91 -1.45 0.61
N ILE A 131 13.76 -1.15 1.22
CA ILE A 131 13.60 0.03 2.10
C ILE A 131 13.15 -0.39 3.49
N TRP A 132 13.85 0.13 4.50
CA TRP A 132 13.50 -0.03 5.91
C TRP A 132 12.61 1.11 6.40
N LEU A 133 11.44 0.75 6.94
CA LEU A 133 10.53 1.65 7.64
C LEU A 133 10.48 1.32 9.14
N GLY A 134 10.25 2.31 10.00
CA GLY A 134 10.14 2.10 11.46
C GLY A 134 10.33 3.36 12.31
N LYS A 135 10.27 3.28 13.64
CA LYS A 135 10.35 4.48 14.54
C LYS A 135 11.66 5.27 14.49
N ARG A 136 12.71 4.71 13.88
CA ARG A 136 14.04 5.32 13.71
C ARG A 136 14.46 5.46 12.25
N PHE A 137 13.53 5.22 11.33
CA PHE A 137 13.73 5.28 9.89
C PHE A 137 12.63 6.16 9.29
N GLY A 138 12.60 6.30 7.96
CA GLY A 138 11.40 6.84 7.31
C GLY A 138 10.18 5.98 7.69
N LYS A 139 9.00 6.59 7.74
CA LYS A 139 7.74 5.84 7.90
C LYS A 139 6.95 5.71 6.60
N MET A 140 7.36 6.41 5.54
CA MET A 140 6.57 6.58 4.33
C MET A 140 7.39 6.26 3.08
N ILE A 141 6.72 5.68 2.08
CA ILE A 141 7.20 5.50 0.71
C ILE A 141 6.15 6.14 -0.20
N CYS A 142 6.53 7.14 -0.99
CA CYS A 142 5.68 7.69 -2.03
C CYS A 142 5.76 6.82 -3.30
N LEU A 143 4.66 6.73 -4.03
CA LEU A 143 4.53 5.97 -5.27
C LEU A 143 4.26 6.95 -6.42
N ALA A 144 4.80 6.66 -7.61
CA ALA A 144 4.54 7.42 -8.83
C ALA A 144 3.49 6.69 -9.69
N GLU A 145 2.67 7.44 -10.45
CA GLU A 145 1.75 6.86 -11.45
C GLU A 145 2.58 6.08 -12.49
N GLU A 146 2.25 4.82 -12.73
CA GLU A 146 2.88 4.04 -13.80
C GLU A 146 2.41 4.58 -15.16
N ALA A 147 3.33 4.73 -16.11
CA ALA A 147 2.95 5.12 -17.47
C ALA A 147 2.04 4.05 -18.08
N ALA A 148 1.00 4.47 -18.80
CA ALA A 148 0.23 3.57 -19.65
C ALA A 148 1.17 3.00 -20.73
N GLY A 149 1.28 1.67 -20.78
CA GLY A 149 2.06 0.92 -21.76
C GLY A 149 1.31 0.69 -23.08
#